data_AF-A0A520MB14-F1
#
_entry.id   AF-A0A520MB14-F1
#
_cell.length_a   1.000
_cell.length_b   1.000
_cell.length_c   1.000
_cell.angle_alpha   90.00
_cell.angle_beta   90.00
_cell.angle_gamma   90.00
#
_symmetry.space_group_name_H-M   'P 1'
#
loop_
_entity.id
_entity.type
_entity.pdbx_description
1 polymer ?
#
loop_
_entity_poly.entity_id
_entity_poly.type
_entity_poly.pdbx_seq_one_letter_code
_entity_poly.pdbx_strand_id
1 'polypeptide(L)'
;MKFTQEELTQAESEAIVALVVTELKERKRTFIIAVMPWSLALGLFWSLAIHLYMSLGGWPEMRGTRGFSSVLLLHANIHYNYLMFLSLLTLFVCPVMFLLCLLIKRLKKLIIYPSIQILGGLLFLLQMLFAPDGYTDWLWG
;
A
#
# COMPACT_ATOMS: atom_id res chain seq x y z
N MET A 1 13.47 17.45 -51.67
CA MET A 1 13.75 16.51 -50.56
C MET A 1 12.62 15.49 -50.54
N LYS A 2 12.82 14.31 -51.15
CA LYS A 2 11.82 13.21 -51.17
C LYS A 2 12.15 12.32 -49.98
N PHE A 3 11.40 12.45 -48.88
CA PHE A 3 11.41 11.44 -47.83
C PHE A 3 10.85 10.15 -48.43
N THR A 4 11.65 9.08 -48.40
CA THR A 4 11.25 7.77 -48.90
C THR A 4 10.22 7.16 -47.94
N GLN A 5 9.20 6.51 -48.49
CA GLN A 5 8.06 5.95 -47.75
C GLN A 5 8.48 5.00 -46.60
N GLU A 6 9.65 4.37 -46.73
CA GLU A 6 10.31 3.56 -45.69
C GLU A 6 10.70 4.34 -44.42
N GLU A 7 11.22 5.57 -44.57
CA GLU A 7 11.63 6.40 -43.43
C GLU A 7 10.41 6.89 -42.62
N LEU A 8 9.26 7.08 -43.28
CA LEU A 8 8.00 7.48 -42.63
C LEU A 8 7.47 6.33 -41.75
N THR A 9 7.49 5.09 -42.24
CA THR A 9 7.10 3.90 -41.48
C THR A 9 8.04 3.61 -40.30
N GLN A 10 9.33 3.91 -40.45
CA GLN A 10 10.29 3.75 -39.36
C GLN A 10 10.05 4.79 -38.25
N ALA A 11 9.84 6.06 -38.62
CA ALA A 11 9.52 7.12 -37.67
C ALA A 11 8.19 6.85 -36.92
N GLU A 12 7.18 6.32 -37.61
CA GLU A 12 5.92 5.90 -36.99
C GLU A 12 6.12 4.76 -35.97
N SER A 13 6.93 3.76 -36.32
CA SER A 13 7.27 2.66 -35.41
C SER A 13 8.00 3.17 -34.16
N GLU A 14 8.99 4.06 -34.32
CA GLU A 14 9.73 4.65 -33.20
C GLU A 14 8.81 5.50 -32.32
N ALA A 15 7.89 6.27 -32.90
CA ALA A 15 6.90 7.05 -32.16
C ALA A 15 5.93 6.16 -31.37
N ILE A 16 5.45 5.05 -31.96
CA ILE A 16 4.60 4.07 -31.27
C ILE A 16 5.37 3.43 -30.10
N VAL A 17 6.63 3.03 -30.31
CA VAL A 17 7.46 2.47 -29.24
C VAL A 17 7.67 3.48 -28.11
N ALA A 18 7.99 4.73 -28.42
CA ALA A 18 8.17 5.78 -27.42
C ALA A 18 6.88 6.04 -26.63
N LEU A 19 5.72 6.06 -27.30
CA LEU A 19 4.41 6.20 -26.67
C LEU A 19 4.10 5.02 -25.73
N VAL A 20 4.36 3.78 -26.17
CA VAL A 20 4.15 2.59 -25.34
C VAL A 20 5.07 2.60 -24.12
N VAL A 21 6.35 2.92 -24.29
CA VAL A 21 7.33 2.99 -23.19
C VAL A 21 6.93 4.05 -22.16
N THR A 22 6.47 5.23 -22.60
CA THR A 22 6.02 6.29 -21.70
C THR A 22 4.75 5.89 -20.94
N GLU A 23 3.75 5.31 -21.61
CA GLU A 23 2.53 4.78 -20.98
C GLU A 23 2.84 3.68 -19.95
N LEU A 24 3.75 2.75 -20.27
CA LEU A 24 4.18 1.69 -19.35
C LEU A 24 4.88 2.26 -18.12
N LYS A 25 5.75 3.26 -18.31
CA LYS A 25 6.47 3.94 -17.22
C LYS A 25 5.49 4.64 -16.26
N GLU A 26 4.50 5.33 -16.81
CA GLU A 26 3.46 6.02 -16.04
C GLU A 26 2.57 5.05 -15.26
N ARG A 27 2.17 3.92 -15.86
CA ARG A 27 1.44 2.85 -15.18
C ARG A 27 2.24 2.23 -14.04
N LYS A 28 3.53 1.94 -14.27
CA LYS A 28 4.43 1.41 -13.23
C LYS A 28 4.55 2.38 -12.05
N ARG A 29 4.77 3.67 -12.32
CA ARG A 29 4.86 4.70 -11.26
C ARG A 29 3.57 4.76 -10.45
N THR A 30 2.42 4.80 -11.13
CA THR A 30 1.09 4.79 -10.51
C THR A 30 0.89 3.58 -9.62
N PHE A 31 1.27 2.39 -10.11
CA PHE A 31 1.16 1.15 -9.34
C PHE A 31 2.04 1.18 -8.07
N ILE A 32 3.29 1.61 -8.18
CA ILE A 32 4.20 1.72 -7.04
C ILE A 32 3.64 2.66 -5.98
N ILE A 33 3.17 3.85 -6.38
CA ILE A 33 2.58 4.83 -5.47
C ILE A 33 1.33 4.27 -4.79
N ALA A 34 0.50 3.55 -5.53
CA ALA A 34 -0.73 2.96 -4.99
C ALA A 34 -0.46 1.81 -4.02
N VAL A 35 0.58 0.98 -4.25
CA VAL A 35 0.89 -0.16 -3.39
C VAL A 35 1.66 0.27 -2.14
N MET A 36 2.42 1.37 -2.20
CA MET A 36 3.29 1.85 -1.13
C MET A 36 2.63 1.90 0.27
N PRO A 37 1.39 2.41 0.45
CA PRO A 37 0.84 2.59 1.80
C PRO A 37 0.65 1.26 2.55
N TRP A 38 0.05 0.27 1.92
CA TRP A 38 -0.18 -1.04 2.54
C TRP A 38 1.11 -1.86 2.64
N SER A 39 2.07 -1.68 1.73
CA SER A 39 3.41 -2.27 1.87
C SER A 39 4.16 -1.69 3.08
N LEU A 40 4.03 -0.38 3.32
CA LEU A 40 4.63 0.26 4.50
C LEU A 40 3.93 -0.20 5.78
N ALA A 41 2.60 -0.33 5.78
CA ALA A 41 1.85 -0.91 6.89
C ALA A 41 2.35 -2.32 7.24
N LEU A 42 2.56 -3.17 6.22
CA LEU A 42 3.09 -4.52 6.39
C LEU A 42 4.50 -4.52 6.99
N GLY A 43 5.37 -3.64 6.49
CA GLY A 43 6.71 -3.47 7.03
C GLY A 43 6.71 -3.03 8.49
N LEU A 44 5.87 -2.05 8.84
CA LEU A 44 5.73 -1.58 10.22
C LEU A 44 5.17 -2.67 11.14
N PHE A 45 4.20 -3.46 10.68
CA PHE A 45 3.61 -4.57 11.43
C PHE A 45 4.65 -5.61 11.83
N TRP A 46 5.39 -6.15 10.85
CA TRP A 46 6.41 -7.16 11.13
C TRP A 46 7.62 -6.59 11.86
N SER A 47 8.03 -5.36 11.53
CA SER A 47 9.08 -4.66 12.27
C SER A 47 8.70 -4.49 13.75
N LEU A 48 7.45 -4.13 14.05
CA LEU A 48 6.98 -3.97 15.43
C LEU A 48 6.89 -5.30 16.15
N ALA A 49 6.36 -6.35 15.51
CA ALA A 49 6.32 -7.70 16.08
C ALA A 49 7.73 -8.18 16.50
N ILE A 50 8.71 -8.00 15.62
CA ILE A 50 10.11 -8.36 15.87
C ILE A 50 10.71 -7.50 16.99
N HIS A 51 10.52 -6.17 16.95
CA HIS A 51 11.05 -5.26 17.96
C HIS A 51 10.44 -5.54 19.35
N LEU A 52 9.14 -5.83 19.42
CA LEU A 52 8.44 -6.21 20.63
C LEU A 52 9.02 -7.50 21.22
N TYR A 53 9.13 -8.56 20.41
CA TYR A 53 9.65 -9.85 20.85
C TYR A 53 11.09 -9.73 21.39
N MET A 54 11.96 -9.04 20.65
CA MET A 54 13.35 -8.84 21.08
C MET A 54 13.46 -7.97 22.33
N SER A 55 12.63 -6.93 22.47
CA SER A 55 12.69 -6.01 23.60
C SER A 55 12.19 -6.64 24.90
N LEU A 56 11.29 -7.63 24.83
CA LEU A 56 10.70 -8.27 26.00
C LEU A 56 11.27 -9.68 26.26
N GLY A 57 12.02 -10.25 25.31
CA GLY A 57 12.49 -11.63 25.38
C GLY A 57 11.39 -12.66 25.12
N GLY A 58 10.27 -12.25 24.52
CA GLY A 58 9.07 -13.05 24.33
C GLY A 58 7.87 -12.20 23.92
N TRP A 59 6.69 -12.83 23.85
CA TRP A 59 5.43 -12.10 23.65
C TRP A 59 4.92 -11.52 24.97
N PRO A 60 4.33 -10.30 24.96
CA PRO A 60 3.83 -9.69 26.18
C PRO A 60 2.68 -10.49 26.78
N GLU A 61 2.78 -10.83 28.07
CA GLU A 61 1.69 -11.48 28.83
C GLU A 61 0.59 -10.50 29.24
N MET A 62 0.90 -9.20 29.26
CA MET A 62 -0.02 -8.12 29.67
C MET A 62 -0.41 -7.26 28.48
N ARG A 63 -1.70 -6.87 28.45
CA ARG A 63 -2.22 -5.89 27.48
C ARG A 63 -1.66 -4.49 27.75
N GLY A 64 -1.52 -3.72 26.68
CA GLY A 64 -1.05 -2.33 26.74
C GLY A 64 0.47 -2.18 26.68
N THR A 65 0.96 -1.00 27.06
CA THR A 65 2.36 -0.59 26.83
C THR A 65 3.14 -0.42 28.13
N ARG A 66 2.61 -0.93 29.25
CA ARG A 66 3.28 -0.84 30.55
C ARG A 66 4.56 -1.66 30.52
N GLY A 67 5.69 -1.06 30.89
CA GLY A 67 7.01 -1.69 30.85
C GLY A 67 7.73 -1.58 29.50
N PHE A 68 7.11 -0.95 28.50
CA PHE A 68 7.79 -0.69 27.23
C PHE A 68 8.86 0.38 27.41
N SER A 69 10.00 0.18 26.75
CA SER A 69 10.98 1.25 26.58
C SER A 69 10.36 2.39 25.78
N SER A 70 10.89 3.60 25.93
CA SER A 70 10.43 4.78 25.17
C SER A 70 10.49 4.56 23.65
N VAL A 71 11.49 3.83 23.16
CA VAL A 71 11.69 3.54 21.73
C VAL A 71 10.65 2.54 21.23
N LEU A 72 10.35 1.49 22.01
CA LEU A 72 9.32 0.52 21.65
C LEU A 72 7.93 1.16 21.66
N LEU A 73 7.65 2.01 22.66
CA LEU A 73 6.41 2.78 22.73
C LEU A 73 6.23 3.71 21.53
N LEU A 74 7.31 4.40 21.11
CA LEU A 74 7.28 5.24 19.92
C LEU A 74 6.96 4.42 18.66
N HIS A 75 7.59 3.25 18.50
CA HIS A 75 7.34 2.39 17.34
C HIS A 75 5.88 1.89 17.31
N ALA A 76 5.34 1.47 18.47
CA ALA A 76 3.95 1.08 18.60
C ALA A 76 2.99 2.23 18.24
N ASN A 77 3.27 3.45 18.71
CA ASN A 77 2.46 4.62 18.39
C ASN A 77 2.50 4.98 16.91
N ILE A 78 3.67 4.92 16.26
CA ILE A 78 3.81 5.16 14.82
C ILE A 78 2.96 4.14 14.05
N HIS A 79 3.10 2.86 14.38
CA HIS A 79 2.34 1.78 13.75
C HIS A 79 0.83 1.98 13.92
N TYR A 80 0.36 2.23 15.15
CA TYR A 80 -1.06 2.40 15.43
C TYR A 80 -1.65 3.61 14.72
N ASN A 81 -0.98 4.78 14.80
CA ASN A 81 -1.44 5.98 14.11
C ASN A 81 -1.49 5.78 12.59
N TYR A 82 -0.43 5.17 12.01
CA TYR A 82 -0.37 4.91 10.59
C TYR A 82 -1.50 3.98 10.12
N LEU A 83 -1.69 2.85 10.80
CA LEU A 83 -2.77 1.91 10.48
C LEU A 83 -4.15 2.52 10.68
N MET A 84 -4.36 3.30 11.74
CA MET A 84 -5.64 3.96 12.00
C MET A 84 -6.00 4.91 10.84
N PHE A 85 -5.10 5.82 10.47
CA PHE A 85 -5.35 6.74 9.35
C PHE A 85 -5.55 6.01 8.03
N LEU A 86 -4.70 5.03 7.72
CA LEU A 86 -4.79 4.27 6.48
C LEU A 86 -6.08 3.45 6.40
N SER A 87 -6.51 2.85 7.50
CA SER A 87 -7.76 2.07 7.59
C SER A 87 -8.98 2.97 7.43
N LEU A 88 -9.00 4.16 8.06
CA LEU A 88 -10.09 5.12 7.89
C LEU A 88 -10.20 5.59 6.43
N LEU A 89 -9.08 5.91 5.78
CA LEU A 89 -9.06 6.26 4.36
C LEU A 89 -9.53 5.10 3.48
N THR A 90 -9.12 3.88 3.79
CA THR A 90 -9.48 2.70 2.98
C THR A 90 -10.93 2.29 3.18
N LEU A 91 -11.50 2.43 4.39
CA LEU A 91 -12.86 2.00 4.70
C LEU A 91 -13.90 3.06 4.29
N PHE A 92 -13.61 4.35 4.48
CA PHE A 92 -14.57 5.42 4.22
C PHE A 92 -14.34 6.14 2.90
N VAL A 93 -13.08 6.48 2.57
CA VAL A 93 -12.79 7.30 1.39
C VAL A 93 -12.72 6.44 0.12
N CYS A 94 -12.05 5.29 0.17
CA CYS A 94 -11.86 4.46 -1.03
C CYS A 94 -13.17 3.93 -1.63
N PRO A 95 -14.17 3.44 -0.88
CA PRO A 95 -15.42 2.98 -1.46
C PRO A 95 -16.22 4.11 -2.10
N VAL A 96 -16.25 5.28 -1.45
CA VAL A 96 -16.90 6.47 -2.02
C VAL A 96 -16.21 6.89 -3.32
N MET A 97 -14.87 6.96 -3.32
CA MET A 97 -14.12 7.26 -4.55
C MET A 97 -14.33 6.20 -5.64
N PHE A 98 -14.39 4.92 -5.28
CA PHE A 98 -14.64 3.83 -6.21
C PHE A 98 -16.01 3.97 -6.87
N LEU A 99 -17.05 4.25 -6.10
CA LEU A 99 -18.40 4.52 -6.61
C LEU A 99 -18.41 5.76 -7.51
N LEU A 100 -17.78 6.87 -7.11
CA LEU A 100 -17.66 8.07 -7.93
C LEU A 100 -16.94 7.80 -9.27
N CYS A 101 -15.88 6.99 -9.25
CA CYS A 101 -15.16 6.59 -10.46
C CYS A 101 -16.03 5.75 -11.41
N LEU A 102 -16.93 4.92 -10.89
CA LEU A 102 -17.86 4.13 -11.69
C LEU A 102 -18.95 5.01 -12.32
N LEU A 103 -19.48 5.98 -11.57
CA LEU A 103 -20.56 6.87 -12.02
C LEU A 103 -20.09 7.91 -13.04
N ILE A 104 -18.89 8.47 -12.86
CA ILE A 104 -18.38 9.56 -13.70
C ILE A 104 -17.43 9.00 -14.76
N LYS A 105 -17.88 8.98 -16.03
CA LYS A 105 -17.09 8.44 -17.18
C LYS A 105 -15.66 8.96 -17.24
N ARG A 106 -15.42 10.23 -16.90
CA ARG A 106 -14.09 10.85 -16.90
C ARG A 106 -13.15 10.31 -15.83
N LEU A 107 -13.70 9.85 -14.68
CA LEU A 107 -12.93 9.37 -13.54
C LEU A 107 -12.65 7.87 -13.57
N LYS A 108 -13.22 7.12 -14.53
CA LYS A 108 -13.01 5.67 -14.66
C LYS A 108 -11.54 5.26 -14.69
N LYS A 109 -10.65 6.11 -15.23
CA LYS A 109 -9.19 5.86 -15.25
C LYS A 109 -8.58 5.79 -13.84
N LEU A 110 -9.21 6.45 -12.86
CA LEU A 110 -8.73 6.50 -11.47
C LEU A 110 -9.21 5.32 -10.63
N ILE A 111 -10.07 4.43 -11.16
CA ILE A 111 -10.63 3.30 -10.39
C ILE A 111 -9.56 2.38 -9.82
N ILE A 112 -8.39 2.31 -10.47
CA ILE A 112 -7.27 1.47 -10.05
C ILE A 112 -6.72 1.87 -8.67
N TYR A 113 -6.73 3.16 -8.31
CA TYR A 113 -6.19 3.63 -7.04
C TYR A 113 -6.99 3.11 -5.82
N PRO A 114 -8.31 3.38 -5.69
CA PRO A 114 -9.08 2.83 -4.57
C PRO A 114 -9.15 1.30 -4.62
N SER A 115 -9.11 0.69 -5.81
CA SER A 115 -9.07 -0.78 -5.94
C SER A 115 -7.82 -1.38 -5.29
N ILE A 116 -6.65 -0.81 -5.57
CA ILE A 116 -5.39 -1.27 -4.96
C ILE A 116 -5.39 -1.03 -3.45
N GLN A 117 -5.94 0.09 -2.96
CA GLN A 117 -6.05 0.32 -1.51
C GLN A 117 -6.95 -0.69 -0.82
N ILE A 118 -8.13 -0.97 -1.38
CA ILE A 118 -9.05 -1.98 -0.82
C ILE A 118 -8.39 -3.36 -0.83
N LEU A 119 -7.77 -3.75 -1.95
CA LEU A 119 -7.06 -5.02 -2.05
C LEU A 119 -5.87 -5.09 -1.07
N GLY A 120 -5.09 -4.02 -0.94
CA GLY A 120 -3.98 -3.94 0.00
C GLY A 120 -4.44 -4.12 1.45
N GLY A 121 -5.54 -3.49 1.83
CA GLY A 121 -6.15 -3.69 3.15
C GLY A 121 -6.62 -5.12 3.39
N LEU A 122 -7.25 -5.76 2.40
CA LEU A 122 -7.64 -7.17 2.49
C LEU A 122 -6.43 -8.09 2.63
N LEU A 123 -5.37 -7.88 1.86
CA LEU A 123 -4.13 -8.64 1.98
C LEU A 123 -3.44 -8.42 3.33
N PHE A 124 -3.48 -7.19 3.84
CA PHE A 124 -2.97 -6.86 5.18
C PHE A 124 -3.77 -7.57 6.28
N LEU A 125 -5.08 -7.65 6.18
CA LEU A 125 -5.90 -8.42 7.13
C LEU A 125 -5.64 -9.92 7.01
N LEU A 126 -5.52 -10.43 5.78
CA LEU A 126 -5.24 -11.85 5.53
C LEU A 126 -3.90 -12.27 6.12
N GLN A 127 -2.85 -11.45 5.97
CA GLN A 127 -1.53 -11.81 6.50
C GLN A 127 -1.49 -11.82 8.04
N MET A 128 -2.37 -11.07 8.72
CA MET A 128 -2.45 -11.10 10.18
C MET A 128 -2.82 -12.49 10.71
N LEU A 129 -3.45 -13.34 9.90
CA LEU A 129 -3.72 -14.74 10.27
C LEU A 129 -2.45 -15.59 10.44
N PHE A 130 -1.31 -15.15 9.92
CA PHE A 130 -0.02 -15.82 10.08
C PHE A 130 0.83 -15.22 11.20
N ALA A 131 0.35 -14.16 11.86
CA ALA A 131 1.06 -13.53 12.94
C ALA A 131 0.98 -14.38 14.23
N PRO A 132 2.00 -14.36 15.10
CA PRO A 132 1.97 -15.10 16.36
C PRO A 132 0.83 -14.64 17.28
N ASP A 133 0.12 -15.58 17.91
CA ASP A 133 -1.05 -15.30 18.75
C ASP A 133 -0.76 -14.26 19.84
N GLY A 134 0.39 -14.37 20.52
CA GLY A 134 0.79 -13.40 21.54
C GLY A 134 1.03 -11.98 21.02
N TYR A 135 1.38 -11.82 19.74
CA TYR A 135 1.47 -10.49 19.11
C TYR A 135 0.08 -9.95 18.75
N THR A 136 -0.76 -10.78 18.14
CA THR A 136 -2.11 -10.38 17.75
C THR A 136 -2.99 -10.07 18.95
N ASP A 137 -2.89 -10.85 20.02
CA ASP A 137 -3.64 -10.64 21.27
C ASP A 137 -3.28 -9.33 21.95
N TRP A 138 -2.00 -8.93 21.86
CA TRP A 138 -1.55 -7.64 22.34
C TRP A 138 -2.03 -6.50 21.45
N LEU A 139 -1.97 -6.68 20.12
CA LEU A 139 -2.33 -5.64 19.16
C LEU A 139 -3.84 -5.31 19.20
N TRP A 140 -4.68 -6.32 19.43
CA TRP A 140 -6.14 -6.18 19.54
C TRP A 140 -6.65 -6.03 20.98
N GLY A 141 -5.73 -6.07 21.94
CA GLY A 141 -6.03 -6.15 23.38
C GLY A 141 -6.41 -4.84 24.04
#